data_AF-A0A0B6YSM2-F1
#
_entry.id   AF-A0A0B6YSM2-F1
#
_cell.length_a   1.000
_cell.length_b   1.000
_cell.length_c   1.000
_cell.angle_alpha   90.00
_cell.angle_beta   90.00
_cell.angle_gamma   90.00
#
_symmetry.space_group_name_H-M   'P 1'
#
loop_
_entity.id
_entity.type
_entity.pdbx_description
1 polymer ?
#
loop_
_entity_poly.entity_id
_entity_poly.type
_entity_poly.pdbx_seq_one_letter_code
_entity_poly.pdbx_strand_id
1 'polypeptide(L)'
;MSPPDLNKISKVVVHPLVLLSVVDHFNRMGKVGNVKRVVGVLLGSNRQGVLDVSNSFAVPFDEDDKDRSVWFLDHDYLENMYGMFKKVNARERLLDGITQDQNFILMTSLSVK
;
A
#
# COMPACT_ATOMS: atom_id res chain seq x y z
N MET A 1 9.92 1.44 34.31
CA MET A 1 9.37 2.08 33.10
C MET A 1 10.26 1.66 31.94
N SER A 2 9.82 0.73 31.08
CA SER A 2 10.59 0.41 29.87
C SER A 2 10.65 1.65 28.97
N PRO A 3 11.74 1.87 28.23
CA PRO A 3 11.80 2.95 27.25
C PRO A 3 10.66 2.76 26.23
N PRO A 4 9.99 3.84 25.78
CA PRO A 4 8.97 3.73 24.74
C PRO A 4 9.62 3.15 23.48
N ASP A 5 9.12 2.01 23.02
CA ASP A 5 9.60 1.36 21.80
C ASP A 5 9.42 2.32 20.62
N LEU A 6 10.52 2.91 20.14
CA LEU A 6 10.53 3.89 19.05
C LEU A 6 10.00 3.31 17.72
N ASN A 7 9.88 1.99 17.64
CA ASN A 7 9.31 1.27 16.50
C ASN A 7 7.80 1.06 16.60
N LYS A 8 7.16 1.39 17.73
CA LYS A 8 5.71 1.25 17.89
C LYS A 8 5.01 2.42 17.22
N ILE A 9 4.22 2.13 16.18
CA ILE A 9 3.36 3.13 15.54
C ILE A 9 2.24 3.49 16.51
N SER A 10 2.16 4.77 16.88
CA SER A 10 1.12 5.34 17.73
C SER A 10 0.05 6.09 16.93
N LYS A 11 0.39 6.57 15.73
CA LYS A 11 -0.50 7.36 14.88
C LYS A 11 -0.20 7.14 13.41
N VAL A 12 -1.25 7.06 12.59
CA VAL A 12 -1.15 7.06 11.13
C VAL A 12 -1.81 8.34 10.60
N VAL A 13 -1.11 9.06 9.73
CA VAL A 13 -1.60 10.25 9.03
C VAL A 13 -1.65 9.90 7.56
N VAL A 14 -2.82 9.99 6.94
CA VAL A 14 -3.00 9.71 5.51
C VAL A 14 -3.29 11.01 4.79
N HIS A 15 -2.49 11.33 3.78
CA HIS A 15 -2.70 12.53 2.96
C HIS A 15 -3.91 12.32 2.03
N PRO A 16 -4.77 13.33 1.80
CA PRO A 16 -5.94 13.19 0.94
C PRO A 16 -5.63 12.71 -0.50
N LEU A 17 -4.42 13.02 -1.00
CA LEU A 17 -3.96 12.57 -2.31
C LEU A 17 -3.93 11.05 -2.44
N VAL A 18 -3.57 10.34 -1.36
CA VAL A 18 -3.55 8.88 -1.31
C VAL A 18 -4.95 8.31 -1.46
N LEU A 19 -5.92 8.86 -0.73
CA LEU A 19 -7.32 8.43 -0.81
C LEU A 19 -7.88 8.67 -2.21
N LEU A 20 -7.59 9.84 -2.79
CA LEU A 20 -7.99 10.16 -4.16
C LEU A 20 -7.39 9.18 -5.17
N SER A 21 -6.11 8.83 -5.02
CA SER A 21 -5.42 7.87 -5.88
C SER A 21 -6.05 6.48 -5.82
N VAL A 22 -6.39 6.01 -4.61
CA VAL A 22 -7.03 4.68 -4.43
C VAL A 22 -8.43 4.66 -5.06
N VAL A 23 -9.23 5.69 -4.82
CA VAL A 23 -10.60 5.79 -5.35
C VAL A 23 -10.61 5.92 -6.88
N ASP A 24 -9.73 6.73 -7.46
CA ASP A 24 -9.60 6.85 -8.92
C ASP A 24 -9.21 5.50 -9.54
N HIS A 25 -8.24 4.80 -8.96
CA HIS A 25 -7.82 3.48 -9.44
C HIS A 25 -8.96 2.44 -9.35
N PHE A 26 -9.66 2.37 -8.22
CA PHE A 26 -10.81 1.48 -8.05
C PHE A 26 -11.89 1.73 -9.12
N ASN A 27 -12.24 2.99 -9.36
CA ASN A 27 -13.24 3.38 -10.36
C ASN A 27 -12.82 3.07 -11.80
N ARG A 28 -11.51 3.06 -12.09
CA ARG A 28 -10.99 2.66 -13.40
C ARG A 28 -11.06 1.15 -13.58
N MET A 29 -10.67 0.38 -12.56
CA MET A 29 -10.69 -1.09 -12.62
C MET A 29 -12.12 -1.64 -12.71
N GLY A 30 -13.07 -1.04 -12.00
CA GLY A 30 -14.49 -1.43 -12.05
C GLY A 30 -15.16 -1.24 -13.42
N LYS A 31 -14.54 -0.51 -14.36
CA LYS A 31 -15.02 -0.36 -15.75
C LYS A 31 -14.48 -1.41 -16.70
N VAL A 32 -13.38 -2.07 -16.35
CA VAL A 32 -12.64 -2.99 -17.24
C VAL A 32 -12.97 -4.46 -16.94
N GLY A 33 -13.57 -4.77 -15.79
CA GLY A 33 -14.02 -6.12 -15.46
C GLY A 33 -14.71 -6.23 -14.10
N ASN A 34 -14.96 -7.48 -13.67
CA ASN A 34 -15.57 -7.80 -12.37
C ASN A 34 -14.53 -7.77 -11.23
N VAL A 35 -13.70 -6.72 -11.18
CA VAL A 35 -12.60 -6.58 -10.23
C VAL A 35 -13.16 -6.19 -8.87
N LYS A 36 -13.18 -7.14 -7.93
CA LYS A 36 -13.77 -6.97 -6.59
C LYS A 36 -12.83 -6.26 -5.61
N ARG A 37 -11.52 -6.28 -5.89
CA ARG A 37 -10.47 -5.74 -5.02
C ARG A 37 -9.37 -5.10 -5.85
N VAL A 38 -8.84 -3.98 -5.35
CA VAL A 38 -7.63 -3.36 -5.87
C VAL A 38 -6.54 -3.42 -4.82
N VAL A 39 -5.31 -3.50 -5.29
CA VAL A 39 -4.11 -3.62 -4.47
C VAL A 39 -3.17 -2.48 -4.84
N GLY A 40 -2.53 -1.90 -3.83
CA GLY A 40 -1.52 -0.89 -4.02
C GLY A 40 -0.52 -0.84 -2.87
N VAL A 41 0.59 -0.18 -3.12
CA VAL A 41 1.67 0.05 -2.17
C VAL A 41 1.53 1.45 -1.61
N LEU A 42 1.66 1.57 -0.30
CA LEU A 42 1.70 2.85 0.40
C LEU A 42 3.15 3.28 0.63
N LEU A 43 3.41 4.53 0.31
CA LEU A 43 4.71 5.18 0.45
C LEU A 43 4.62 6.32 1.46
N GLY A 44 5.68 6.48 2.23
CA GLY A 44 5.71 7.55 3.21
C GLY A 44 6.95 7.51 4.10
N SER A 45 6.81 8.07 5.29
CA SER A 45 7.90 8.08 6.27
C SER A 45 7.37 7.83 7.69
N ASN A 46 8.16 7.13 8.50
CA ASN A 46 7.90 7.00 9.93
C ASN A 46 8.74 8.04 10.68
N ARG A 47 8.07 8.90 11.45
CA ARG A 47 8.70 9.90 12.31
C ARG A 47 8.30 9.64 13.76
N GLN A 48 9.17 8.94 14.48
CA GLN A 48 9.04 8.74 15.94
C GLN A 48 7.67 8.15 16.35
N GLY A 49 7.22 7.12 15.64
CA GLY A 49 5.95 6.44 15.92
C GLY A 49 4.74 7.07 15.23
N VAL A 50 4.90 8.17 14.48
CA VAL A 50 3.88 8.69 13.58
C VAL A 50 4.21 8.25 12.15
N LEU A 51 3.35 7.43 11.57
CA LEU A 51 3.43 6.98 10.19
C LEU A 51 2.73 7.99 9.30
N ASP A 52 3.49 8.71 8.48
CA ASP A 52 2.97 9.67 7.51
C ASP A 52 2.91 9.00 6.13
N VAL A 53 1.69 8.81 5.61
CA VAL A 53 1.40 8.22 4.30
C VAL A 53 1.17 9.36 3.30
N SER A 54 2.19 9.65 2.51
CA SER A 54 2.20 10.78 1.58
C SER A 54 1.80 10.39 0.16
N ASN A 55 2.05 9.13 -0.23
CA ASN A 55 1.91 8.70 -1.61
C ASN A 55 1.49 7.22 -1.69
N SER A 56 0.99 6.81 -2.85
CA SER A 56 0.55 5.44 -3.12
C SER A 56 0.55 5.15 -4.60
N PHE A 57 0.78 3.89 -4.97
CA PHE A 57 0.59 3.43 -6.35
C PHE A 57 -0.08 2.06 -6.38
N ALA A 58 -0.89 1.82 -7.39
CA ALA A 58 -1.52 0.52 -7.60
C ALA A 58 -0.51 -0.46 -8.21
N VAL A 59 -0.65 -1.74 -7.88
CA VAL A 59 0.18 -2.82 -8.45
C VAL A 59 -0.72 -3.80 -9.19
N PRO A 60 -0.35 -4.22 -10.42
CA PRO A 60 -1.06 -5.29 -11.11
C PRO A 60 -1.17 -6.54 -10.24
N PHE A 61 -2.40 -6.99 -10.05
CA PHE A 61 -2.74 -8.07 -9.14
C PHE A 61 -3.90 -8.87 -9.71
N ASP A 62 -3.77 -10.20 -9.63
CA ASP A 62 -4.81 -11.15 -10.00
C ASP A 62 -5.08 -12.10 -8.83
N GLU A 63 -6.36 -12.40 -8.59
CA GLU A 63 -6.80 -13.39 -7.61
C GLU A 63 -7.67 -14.45 -8.28
N ASP A 64 -7.56 -15.69 -7.81
CA ASP A 64 -8.48 -16.73 -8.27
C ASP A 64 -9.89 -16.47 -7.67
N ASP A 65 -10.91 -16.43 -8.54
CA ASP A 65 -12.30 -16.17 -8.15
C ASP A 65 -12.88 -17.27 -7.25
N LYS A 66 -12.33 -18.49 -7.29
CA LYS A 66 -12.76 -19.66 -6.50
C LYS A 66 -11.96 -19.79 -5.21
N ASP A 67 -10.68 -19.42 -5.22
CA ASP A 67 -9.81 -19.46 -4.04
C ASP A 67 -9.00 -18.17 -3.86
N ARG A 68 -9.48 -17.31 -2.96
CA ARG A 68 -8.84 -16.01 -2.65
C ARG A 68 -7.48 -16.13 -1.97
N SER A 69 -7.07 -17.32 -1.54
CA SER A 69 -5.73 -17.54 -0.99
C SER A 69 -4.67 -17.63 -2.09
N VAL A 70 -5.08 -17.96 -3.32
CA VAL A 70 -4.21 -18.00 -4.50
C VAL A 70 -4.28 -16.67 -5.20
N TRP A 71 -3.15 -15.96 -5.19
CA TRP A 71 -3.05 -14.65 -5.80
C TRP A 71 -1.66 -14.39 -6.37
N PHE A 72 -1.61 -13.49 -7.35
CA PHE A 72 -0.40 -13.12 -8.08
C PHE A 72 -0.22 -11.61 -8.03
N LEU A 73 1.01 -11.17 -7.79
CA LEU A 73 1.42 -9.77 -7.87
C LEU A 73 2.64 -9.66 -8.79
N ASP A 74 2.66 -8.61 -9.61
CA ASP A 74 3.83 -8.28 -10.44
C ASP A 74 4.95 -7.65 -9.58
N HIS A 75 5.95 -8.47 -9.26
CA HIS A 75 7.08 -8.07 -8.42
C HIS A 75 8.05 -7.14 -9.16
N ASP A 76 8.24 -7.36 -10.47
CA ASP A 76 9.11 -6.53 -11.30
C ASP A 76 8.53 -5.12 -11.44
N TYR A 77 7.21 -5.00 -11.58
CA TYR A 77 6.52 -3.71 -11.57
C TYR A 77 6.73 -2.98 -10.24
N LEU A 78 6.57 -3.70 -9.11
CA LEU A 78 6.73 -3.13 -7.78
C LEU A 78 8.15 -2.58 -7.57
N GLU A 79 9.18 -3.36 -7.88
CA GLU A 79 10.58 -2.93 -7.70
C GLU A 79 10.92 -1.73 -8.59
N ASN A 80 10.49 -1.76 -9.86
CA ASN A 80 10.73 -0.67 -10.79
C ASN A 80 10.03 0.62 -10.35
N MET A 81 8.76 0.55 -9.97
CA MET A 81 8.00 1.72 -9.51
C MET A 81 8.57 2.26 -8.20
N TYR A 82 8.88 1.40 -7.25
CA TYR A 82 9.53 1.81 -6.00
C TYR A 82 10.88 2.50 -6.28
N GLY A 83 11.68 1.95 -7.19
CA GLY A 83 12.92 2.55 -7.65
C GLY A 83 12.73 3.94 -8.26
N MET A 84 11.64 4.17 -9.01
CA MET A 84 11.30 5.48 -9.58
C MET A 84 10.89 6.48 -8.49
N PHE A 85 9.99 6.10 -7.58
CA PHE A 85 9.56 6.98 -6.49
C PHE A 85 10.73 7.39 -5.60
N LYS A 86 11.63 6.45 -5.29
CA LYS A 86 12.83 6.73 -4.50
C LYS A 86 13.80 7.69 -5.20
N LYS A 87 13.88 7.66 -6.55
CA LYS A 87 14.66 8.63 -7.34
C LYS A 87 14.09 10.04 -7.28
N VAL A 88 12.75 10.16 -7.23
CA VAL A 88 12.06 11.46 -7.12
C VAL A 88 12.14 12.01 -5.69
N ASN A 89 11.92 11.16 -4.69
CA ASN A 89 11.93 11.55 -3.29
C ASN A 89 12.60 10.48 -2.42
N ALA A 90 13.85 10.71 -2.03
CA ALA A 90 14.63 9.78 -1.21
C ALA A 90 14.10 9.60 0.22
N ARG A 91 13.16 10.46 0.67
CA ARG A 91 12.49 10.33 1.97
C ARG A 91 11.33 9.35 1.94
N GLU A 92 10.76 9.08 0.77
CA GLU A 92 9.72 8.06 0.63
C GLU A 92 10.33 6.67 0.77
N ARG A 93 9.72 5.90 1.65
CA ARG A 93 10.03 4.49 1.87
C ARG A 93 8.75 3.69 1.78
N LEU A 94 8.91 2.42 1.44
CA LEU A 94 7.85 1.44 1.63
C LEU A 94 7.54 1.41 3.14
N LEU A 95 6.26 1.54 3.48
CA LEU A 95 5.85 1.61 4.87
C LEU A 95 5.78 0.21 5.49
N ASP A 96 6.94 -0.32 5.86
CA ASP A 96 7.12 -1.66 6.44
C ASP A 96 6.56 -1.79 7.87
N GLY A 97 6.09 -0.70 8.47
CA GLY A 97 5.61 -0.66 9.86
C GLY A 97 4.19 -1.20 10.07
N ILE A 98 3.44 -1.46 8.99
CA ILE A 98 2.13 -2.15 9.04
C ILE A 98 2.32 -3.68 8.89
N THR A 99 3.55 -4.14 8.68
CA THR A 99 3.86 -5.47 8.15
C THR A 99 4.80 -6.22 9.07
N GLN A 100 4.23 -7.06 9.95
CA GLN A 100 4.99 -8.09 10.65
C GLN A 100 4.81 -9.49 10.05
N ASP A 101 3.89 -9.67 9.10
CA ASP A 101 3.70 -10.95 8.43
C ASP A 101 3.74 -10.80 6.91
N GLN A 102 4.51 -11.68 6.27
CA GLN A 102 4.71 -11.84 4.82
C GLN A 102 3.40 -12.07 4.02
N ASN A 103 2.25 -12.07 4.69
CA ASN A 103 0.91 -12.28 4.10
C ASN A 103 0.08 -10.99 3.92
N PHE A 104 0.57 -9.80 4.32
CA PHE A 104 -0.29 -8.62 4.46
C PHE A 104 0.18 -7.33 3.77
N ILE A 105 1.34 -7.33 3.08
CA ILE A 105 1.82 -6.17 2.28
C ILE A 105 0.77 -5.72 1.22
N LEU A 106 -0.20 -6.58 0.94
CA LEU A 106 -1.27 -6.38 -0.04
C LEU A 106 -2.59 -5.77 0.49
N MET A 107 -2.80 -5.72 1.80
CA MET A 107 -4.16 -5.63 2.36
C MET A 107 -4.62 -4.23 2.78
N THR A 108 -4.26 -3.18 2.01
CA THR A 108 -5.27 -2.14 1.77
C THR A 108 -6.15 -2.57 0.59
N SER A 109 -6.78 -3.75 0.69
CA SER A 109 -7.96 -4.02 -0.12
C SER A 109 -9.05 -3.08 0.40
N LEU A 110 -9.07 -1.84 -0.11
CA LEU A 110 -10.19 -0.94 0.11
C LEU A 110 -11.33 -1.49 -0.75
N SER A 111 -12.06 -2.46 -0.22
CA SER A 111 -13.35 -2.84 -0.79
C SER A 111 -14.29 -1.69 -0.43
N VAL A 112 -14.46 -0.76 -1.37
CA VAL A 112 -15.46 0.32 -1.26
C VAL A 112 -16.81 -0.38 -1.28
N LYS A 113 -17.42 -0.56 -0.10
CA LYS A 113 -18.82 -0.98 0.03
C LYS A 113 -19.74 0.15 -0.39
#